data_AF-A0A6B2VMQ8-F1
#
_entry.id   AF-A0A6B2VMQ8-F1
#
_cell.length_a   1.000
_cell.length_b   1.000
_cell.length_c   1.000
_cell.angle_alpha   90.00
_cell.angle_beta   90.00
_cell.angle_gamma   90.00
#
_symmetry.space_group_name_H-M   'P 1'
#
loop_
_entity.id
_entity.type
_entity.pdbx_description
1 polymer ?
#
loop_
_entity_poly.entity_id
_entity_poly.type
_entity_poly.pdbx_seq_one_letter_code
_entity_poly.pdbx_strand_id
1 'polypeptide(L)'
;YAGDVDGARVVLLYDGLRLARYAEPKGSASAAALDLARVDGATGAEAAAAVLNRADGNVRYLTAPWVKTAARQDLRTAGSEPAALTLRDGVTAPLAGPAVRAGACTSWHALRLTGDFGAYVLG
;
A
#
# COMPACT_ATOMS: atom_id res chain seq x y z
N TYR A 1 -1.52 -1.97 -13.89
CA TYR A 1 -0.66 -2.98 -13.24
C TYR A 1 -1.36 -4.32 -13.32
N ALA A 2 -0.63 -5.42 -13.53
CA ALA A 2 -1.14 -6.77 -13.42
C ALA A 2 -0.03 -7.67 -12.88
N GLY A 3 -0.30 -8.42 -11.81
CA GLY A 3 0.71 -9.28 -11.21
C GLY A 3 0.20 -10.08 -10.02
N ASP A 4 1.04 -10.99 -9.55
CA ASP A 4 0.73 -11.87 -8.43
C ASP A 4 1.25 -11.30 -7.12
N VAL A 5 0.38 -11.18 -6.11
CA VAL A 5 0.67 -10.51 -4.85
C VAL A 5 0.03 -11.30 -3.70
N ASP A 6 0.86 -11.82 -2.80
CA ASP A 6 0.44 -12.56 -1.60
C ASP A 6 -0.63 -13.64 -1.89
N GLY A 7 -0.40 -14.45 -2.93
CA GLY A 7 -1.29 -15.54 -3.32
C GLY A 7 -2.54 -15.12 -4.11
N ALA A 8 -2.68 -13.84 -4.47
CA ALA A 8 -3.76 -13.33 -5.32
C ALA A 8 -3.24 -12.81 -6.66
N ARG A 9 -4.04 -12.96 -7.72
CA ARG A 9 -3.87 -12.24 -8.99
C ARG A 9 -4.49 -10.86 -8.83
N VAL A 10 -3.70 -9.81 -9.02
CA VAL A 10 -4.15 -8.42 -8.81
C VAL A 10 -4.00 -7.63 -10.11
N VAL A 11 -5.05 -6.90 -10.45
CA VAL A 11 -5.07 -5.96 -11.58
C VAL A 11 -5.48 -4.57 -11.05
N LEU A 12 -4.70 -3.55 -11.42
CA LEU A 12 -5.11 -2.16 -11.28
C LEU A 12 -5.35 -1.58 -12.68
N LEU A 13 -6.55 -1.07 -12.90
CA LEU A 13 -6.98 -0.35 -14.09
C LEU A 13 -7.24 1.12 -13.72
N TYR A 14 -6.94 2.03 -14.63
CA TYR A 14 -7.20 3.45 -14.48
C TYR A 14 -7.97 3.94 -15.71
N ASP A 15 -9.13 4.57 -15.48
CA ASP A 15 -10.02 5.04 -16.55
C ASP A 15 -9.87 6.54 -16.87
N GLY A 16 -8.91 7.22 -16.23
CA GLY A 16 -8.71 8.67 -16.32
C GLY A 16 -9.30 9.45 -15.13
N LEU A 17 -10.18 8.85 -14.32
CA LEU A 17 -10.79 9.48 -13.13
C LEU A 17 -10.74 8.57 -11.90
N ARG A 18 -10.70 7.26 -12.11
CA ARG A 18 -10.85 6.24 -11.07
C ARG A 18 -9.83 5.14 -11.24
N LEU A 19 -9.36 4.63 -10.12
CA LEU A 19 -8.60 3.40 -10.04
C LEU A 19 -9.56 2.25 -9.67
N ALA A 20 -9.57 1.20 -10.48
CA ALA A 20 -10.26 -0.06 -10.19
C ALA A 20 -9.22 -1.11 -9.79
N ARG A 21 -9.37 -1.69 -8.60
CA ARG A 21 -8.55 -2.80 -8.11
C ARG A 21 -9.37 -4.07 -8.11
N TYR A 22 -8.97 -5.02 -8.95
CA TYR A 22 -9.48 -6.38 -8.93
C TYR A 22 -8.44 -7.29 -8.29
N ALA A 23 -8.85 -8.11 -7.32
CA ALA A 23 -7.98 -9.09 -6.67
C ALA A 23 -8.71 -10.43 -6.50
N GLU A 24 -8.17 -11.45 -7.15
CA GLU A 24 -8.71 -12.82 -7.11
C GLU A 24 -7.68 -13.76 -6.46
N PRO A 25 -8.04 -14.47 -5.38
CA PRO A 25 -7.18 -15.50 -4.81
C PRO A 25 -6.83 -16.59 -5.83
N LYS A 26 -5.57 -17.04 -5.87
CA LYS A 26 -5.16 -18.16 -6.75
C LYS A 26 -5.70 -19.53 -6.29
N GLY A 27 -6.21 -19.60 -5.06
CA GLY A 27 -6.65 -20.81 -4.36
C GLY A 27 -8.17 -21.00 -4.33
N SER A 28 -8.69 -21.46 -3.18
CA SER A 28 -10.11 -21.85 -3.01
C SER A 28 -11.11 -20.75 -3.39
N ALA A 29 -12.38 -21.15 -3.52
CA ALA A 29 -13.54 -20.39 -4.01
C ALA A 29 -13.94 -19.11 -3.22
N SER A 30 -13.00 -18.45 -2.57
CA SER A 30 -13.16 -17.12 -2.00
C SER A 30 -13.48 -16.11 -3.12
N ALA A 31 -14.45 -15.25 -2.86
CA ALA A 31 -14.86 -14.24 -3.83
C ALA A 31 -13.73 -13.27 -4.15
N ALA A 32 -13.66 -12.84 -5.42
CA ALA A 32 -12.78 -11.76 -5.81
C ALA A 32 -13.19 -10.45 -5.13
N ALA A 33 -12.20 -9.65 -4.76
CA ALA A 33 -12.43 -8.28 -4.29
C ALA A 33 -12.37 -7.31 -5.47
N LEU A 34 -13.32 -6.37 -5.51
CA LEU A 34 -13.34 -5.25 -6.44
C LEU A 34 -13.49 -3.96 -5.65
N ASP A 35 -12.48 -3.10 -5.71
CA ASP A 35 -12.52 -1.77 -5.13
C ASP A 35 -12.47 -0.70 -6.23
N LEU A 36 -13.22 0.38 -6.03
CA LEU A 36 -13.21 1.56 -6.89
C LEU A 36 -12.85 2.78 -6.03
N ALA A 37 -11.84 3.53 -6.46
CA ALA A 37 -11.43 4.77 -5.82
C ALA A 37 -11.41 5.91 -6.83
N ARG A 38 -12.02 7.05 -6.46
CA ARG A 38 -11.83 8.31 -7.18
C ARG A 38 -10.41 8.79 -6.92
N VAL A 39 -9.69 9.11 -8.00
CA VAL A 39 -8.31 9.61 -7.97
C VAL A 39 -8.13 10.81 -8.90
N ASP A 40 -9.24 11.39 -9.36
CA ASP A 40 -9.23 12.63 -10.10
C ASP A 40 -8.61 13.75 -9.26
N GLY A 41 -7.62 14.43 -9.84
CA GLY A 41 -6.86 15.47 -9.15
C GLY A 41 -5.75 14.98 -8.23
N ALA A 42 -5.60 13.67 -8.01
CA ALA A 42 -4.48 13.14 -7.22
C ALA A 42 -3.16 13.44 -7.94
N THR A 43 -2.27 14.18 -7.28
CA THR A 43 -0.96 14.54 -7.85
C THR A 43 0.16 14.35 -6.83
N GLY A 44 1.40 14.26 -7.32
CA GLY A 44 2.60 14.20 -6.47
C GLY A 44 2.53 13.15 -5.35
N ALA A 45 2.40 13.61 -4.11
CA ALA A 45 2.31 12.76 -2.92
C ALA A 45 0.99 11.95 -2.84
N GLU A 46 -0.12 12.49 -3.35
CA GLU A 46 -1.43 11.84 -3.30
C GLU A 46 -1.52 10.67 -4.29
N ALA A 47 -0.80 10.78 -5.41
CA ALA A 47 -0.70 9.75 -6.44
C ALA A 47 0.46 8.77 -6.20
N ALA A 48 1.11 8.83 -5.03
CA ALA A 48 2.37 8.15 -4.79
C ALA A 48 2.28 6.64 -4.58
N ALA A 49 1.14 6.12 -4.16
CA ALA A 49 0.95 4.68 -4.01
C ALA A 49 -0.50 4.25 -4.08
N ALA A 50 -0.72 3.03 -4.57
CA ALA A 50 -2.00 2.34 -4.55
C ALA A 50 -1.87 1.02 -3.79
N VAL A 51 -2.93 0.61 -3.10
CA VAL A 51 -2.98 -0.70 -2.43
C VAL A 51 -3.15 -1.80 -3.48
N LEU A 52 -2.31 -2.83 -3.42
CA LEU A 52 -2.42 -4.03 -4.25
C LEU A 52 -3.21 -5.13 -3.54
N ASN A 53 -2.87 -5.42 -2.29
CA ASN A 53 -3.53 -6.47 -1.52
C ASN A 53 -3.54 -6.15 -0.02
N ARG A 54 -4.52 -6.70 0.68
CA ARG A 54 -4.63 -6.73 2.15
C ARG A 54 -4.83 -8.19 2.56
N ALA A 55 -3.81 -8.78 3.17
CA ALA A 55 -3.82 -10.20 3.56
C ALA A 55 -3.06 -10.39 4.88
N ASP A 56 -3.59 -11.23 5.77
CA ASP A 56 -2.96 -11.60 7.04
C ASP A 56 -2.50 -10.40 7.89
N GLY A 57 -3.29 -9.32 7.90
CA GLY A 57 -2.98 -8.08 8.63
C GLY A 57 -1.90 -7.21 7.98
N ASN A 58 -1.40 -7.58 6.80
CA ASN A 58 -0.44 -6.81 6.02
C ASN A 58 -1.09 -6.14 4.80
N VAL A 59 -0.43 -5.09 4.31
CA VAL A 59 -0.79 -4.36 3.10
C VAL A 59 0.41 -4.34 2.16
N ARG A 60 0.15 -4.56 0.87
CA ARG A 60 1.11 -4.37 -0.22
C ARG A 60 0.75 -3.14 -1.01
N TYR A 61 1.74 -2.32 -1.32
CA TYR A 61 1.55 -1.11 -2.12
C TYR A 61 2.31 -1.21 -3.43
N LEU A 62 1.73 -0.68 -4.50
CA LEU A 62 2.43 -0.28 -5.71
C LEU A 62 2.76 1.20 -5.58
N THR A 63 4.04 1.57 -5.70
CA THR A 63 4.49 2.95 -5.66
C THR A 63 4.54 3.56 -7.05
N ALA A 64 4.33 4.87 -7.13
CA ALA A 64 4.52 5.63 -8.35
C ALA A 64 6.01 5.67 -8.76
N PRO A 65 6.31 5.90 -10.05
CA PRO A 65 7.68 5.86 -10.56
C PRO A 65 8.65 6.89 -9.93
N TRP A 66 8.12 8.01 -9.41
CA TRP A 66 8.92 9.06 -8.75
C TRP A 66 9.26 8.76 -7.29
N VAL A 67 8.74 7.65 -6.73
CA VAL A 67 9.08 7.20 -5.37
C VAL A 67 10.46 6.54 -5.40
N LYS A 68 11.35 7.02 -4.54
CA LYS A 68 12.74 6.54 -4.43
C LYS A 68 12.92 5.54 -3.29
N THR A 69 12.24 5.78 -2.17
CA THR A 69 12.34 4.91 -0.99
C THR A 69 10.99 4.72 -0.31
N ALA A 70 10.84 3.58 0.35
CA ALA A 70 9.73 3.25 1.23
C ALA A 70 10.27 2.83 2.60
N ALA A 71 9.54 3.16 3.65
CA ALA A 71 9.85 2.79 5.02
C ALA A 71 8.58 2.62 5.84
N ARG A 72 8.68 1.84 6.92
CA ARG A 72 7.68 1.75 7.96
C ARG A 72 7.97 2.81 9.02
N GLN A 73 6.99 3.66 9.30
CA GLN A 73 7.02 4.63 10.40
C GLN A 73 6.10 4.16 11.52
N ASP A 74 6.54 4.17 12.77
CA ASP A 74 5.63 4.02 13.92
C ASP A 74 5.14 5.39 14.39
N LEU A 75 3.83 5.62 14.28
CA LEU A 75 3.20 6.88 14.67
C LEU A 75 2.97 7.00 16.18
N ARG A 76 3.16 5.93 16.95
CA ARG A 76 3.05 5.99 18.42
C ARG A 76 4.31 6.50 19.10
N THR A 77 5.44 6.46 18.43
CA THR A 77 6.72 6.92 18.97
C THR A 77 7.18 8.12 18.17
N ALA A 78 6.94 9.31 18.73
CA ALA A 78 7.40 10.56 18.14
C ALA A 78 8.92 10.52 17.91
N GLY A 79 9.36 10.92 16.72
CA GLY A 79 10.78 10.88 16.34
C GLY A 79 11.37 9.49 16.12
N SER A 80 10.56 8.42 16.10
CA SER A 80 11.06 7.08 15.75
C SER A 80 11.70 7.08 14.36
N GLU A 81 12.84 6.40 14.26
CA GLU A 81 13.54 6.25 12.99
C GLU A 81 12.74 5.32 12.06
N PRO A 82 12.43 5.77 10.83
CA PRO A 82 11.71 4.93 9.87
C PRO A 82 12.53 3.68 9.51
N ALA A 83 11.92 2.50 9.60
CA ALA A 83 12.55 1.25 9.20
C ALA A 83 12.38 1.01 7.70
N ALA A 84 13.48 0.89 6.95
CA ALA A 84 13.43 0.73 5.49
C ALA A 84 12.57 -0.49 5.06
N LEU A 85 11.74 -0.27 4.04
CA LEU A 85 10.96 -1.32 3.37
C LEU A 85 11.56 -1.58 1.99
N THR A 86 11.77 -2.85 1.67
CA THR A 86 12.23 -3.24 0.34
C THR A 86 11.20 -2.89 -0.72
N LEU A 87 11.65 -2.34 -1.84
CA LEU A 87 10.89 -2.19 -3.07
C LEU A 87 11.39 -3.20 -4.10
N ARG A 88 10.49 -3.89 -4.78
CA ARG A 88 10.78 -4.76 -5.93
C ARG A 88 9.82 -4.39 -7.04
N ASP A 89 10.36 -3.85 -8.14
CA ASP A 89 9.55 -3.40 -9.29
C ASP A 89 8.40 -2.45 -8.90
N GLY A 90 8.69 -1.54 -7.96
CA GLY A 90 7.70 -0.60 -7.41
C GLY A 90 6.75 -1.20 -6.36
N VAL A 91 6.85 -2.48 -6.04
CA VAL A 91 6.00 -3.15 -5.04
C VAL A 91 6.72 -3.20 -3.69
N THR A 92 6.04 -2.79 -2.61
CA THR A 92 6.60 -2.86 -1.26
C THR A 92 6.68 -4.29 -0.73
N ALA A 93 7.65 -4.55 0.16
CA ALA A 93 7.54 -5.60 1.17
C ALA A 93 6.20 -5.48 1.95
N PRO A 94 5.68 -6.55 2.58
CA PRO A 94 4.46 -6.45 3.37
C PRO A 94 4.64 -5.42 4.49
N LEU A 95 3.72 -4.47 4.56
CA LEU A 95 3.62 -3.54 5.68
C LEU A 95 2.49 -4.02 6.59
N ALA A 96 2.80 -4.30 7.85
CA ALA A 96 1.76 -4.56 8.84
C ALA A 96 0.81 -3.36 8.90
N GLY A 97 -0.44 -3.56 8.49
CA GLY A 97 -1.46 -2.53 8.46
C GLY A 97 -1.96 -2.19 9.86
N PRO A 98 -2.80 -1.14 9.98
CA PRO A 98 -3.41 -0.74 11.25
C PRO A 98 -4.55 -1.68 11.69
N ALA A 99 -4.51 -2.97 11.31
CA ALA A 99 -5.56 -3.93 11.61
C ALA A 99 -5.88 -3.90 13.13
N VAL A 100 -7.17 -3.92 13.46
CA VAL A 100 -7.65 -3.85 14.84
C VAL A 100 -7.10 -5.07 15.58
N ARG A 101 -6.10 -4.85 16.43
CA ARG A 101 -5.56 -5.86 17.34
C ARG A 101 -6.30 -5.75 18.66
N ALA A 102 -6.75 -6.87 19.21
CA ALA A 102 -7.29 -6.90 20.56
C ALA A 102 -6.21 -6.51 21.57
N GLY A 103 -6.54 -5.64 22.53
CA GLY A 103 -5.62 -5.16 23.57
C GLY A 103 -5.12 -3.73 23.36
N ALA A 104 -4.09 -3.34 24.12
CA ALA A 104 -3.52 -2.00 24.07
C ALA A 104 -2.83 -1.72 22.74
N CYS A 105 -3.02 -0.51 22.20
CA CYS A 105 -2.33 -0.06 20.99
C CYS A 105 -0.85 0.23 21.30
N THR A 106 0.02 -0.75 21.03
CA THR A 106 1.47 -0.64 21.31
C THR A 106 2.27 -0.12 20.11
N SER A 107 1.71 -0.16 18.91
CA SER A 107 2.33 0.38 17.68
C SER A 107 1.26 0.80 16.67
N TRP A 108 1.58 1.78 15.84
CA TRP A 108 0.78 2.20 14.71
C TRP A 108 1.68 2.39 13.49
N HIS A 109 1.79 1.34 12.67
CA HIS A 109 2.66 1.37 11.50
C HIS A 109 1.98 2.08 10.34
N ALA A 110 2.71 3.00 9.73
CA ALA A 110 2.33 3.71 8.51
C ALA A 110 3.43 3.59 7.45
N LEU A 111 3.05 3.72 6.18
CA LEU A 111 3.97 3.73 5.06
C LEU A 111 4.53 5.14 4.88
N ARG A 112 5.84 5.32 5.06
CA ARG A 112 6.55 6.53 4.69
C ARG A 112 7.18 6.36 3.32
N LEU A 113 6.86 7.26 2.39
CA LEU A 113 7.45 7.30 1.06
C LEU A 113 8.29 8.56 0.92
N THR A 114 9.41 8.45 0.21
CA THR A 114 10.23 9.60 -0.17
C THR A 114 10.49 9.55 -1.66
N GLY A 115 10.28 10.67 -2.35
CA GLY A 115 10.45 10.79 -3.79
C GLY A 115 10.68 12.24 -4.22
N ASP A 116 10.42 12.53 -5.49
CA ASP A 116 10.63 13.87 -6.05
C ASP A 116 9.75 14.96 -5.42
N PHE A 117 8.64 14.58 -4.80
CA PHE A 117 7.73 15.49 -4.10
C PHE A 117 7.97 15.54 -2.57
N GLY A 118 9.15 15.11 -2.11
CA GLY A 118 9.51 15.08 -0.70
C GLY A 118 9.10 13.80 0.00
N ALA A 119 8.95 13.86 1.32
CA ALA A 119 8.58 12.74 2.17
C ALA A 119 7.17 12.90 2.75
N TYR A 120 6.37 11.84 2.70
CA TYR A 120 4.99 11.82 3.18
C TYR A 120 4.63 10.44 3.75
N VAL A 121 3.59 10.42 4.58
CA VAL A 121 3.15 9.24 5.33
C VAL A 121 1.73 8.87 4.93
N LEU A 122 1.49 7.59 4.64
CA LEU A 122 0.20 6.99 4.30
C LEU A 122 -0.17 6.00 5.42
N GLY A 123 -1.35 6.17 6.04
CA GLY A 123 -1.84 5.38 7.17
C GLY A 123 -3.07 4.54 6.84
#